data_AF-A0A315WTL1-F1
#
_entry.id   AF-A0A315WTL1-F1
#
_cell.length_a   1.000
_cell.length_b   1.000
_cell.length_c   1.000
_cell.angle_alpha   90.00
_cell.angle_beta   90.00
_cell.angle_gamma   90.00
#
_symmetry.space_group_name_H-M   'P 1'
#
loop_
_entity.id
_entity.type
_entity.pdbx_description
1 polymer ?
#
loop_
_entity_poly.entity_id
_entity_poly.type
_entity_poly.pdbx_seq_one_letter_code
_entity_poly.pdbx_strand_id
1 'polypeptide(L)'
;MSSDLHLEQQMEDFEESMRQLKALEAAALVQQGHDRASAVSIVKGIHDGREDASPHEVIYDEDGFAEYLTGELQSPELPEDRKSLAQVKAIAKEIIHHFH
;
A
#
# COMPACT_ATOMS: atom_id res chain seq x y z
N MET A 1 -2.91 -19.54 -26.89
CA MET A 1 -3.19 -20.20 -25.61
C MET A 1 -2.06 -20.09 -24.59
N SER A 2 -0.83 -19.68 -24.95
CA SER A 2 0.23 -19.35 -23.98
C SER A 2 0.18 -17.90 -23.45
N SER A 3 -0.51 -17.02 -24.16
CA SER A 3 -0.62 -15.59 -23.81
C SER A 3 -1.57 -15.33 -22.66
N ASP A 4 -2.65 -16.11 -22.55
CA ASP A 4 -3.65 -15.96 -21.49
C ASP A 4 -3.09 -16.43 -20.14
N LEU A 5 -2.34 -17.53 -20.14
CA LEU A 5 -1.71 -18.11 -18.95
C LEU A 5 -0.58 -17.22 -18.39
N HIS A 6 0.16 -16.52 -19.25
CA HIS A 6 1.15 -15.52 -18.81
C HIS A 6 0.48 -14.26 -18.26
N LEU A 7 -0.67 -13.86 -18.80
CA LEU A 7 -1.39 -12.68 -18.35
C LEU A 7 -2.04 -12.93 -16.98
N GLU A 8 -2.66 -14.09 -16.78
CA GLU A 8 -3.19 -14.50 -15.47
C GLU A 8 -2.09 -14.51 -14.40
N GLN A 9 -0.92 -15.08 -14.71
CA GLN A 9 0.19 -15.14 -13.77
C GLN A 9 0.75 -13.76 -13.43
N GLN A 10 0.85 -12.85 -14.40
CA GLN A 10 1.26 -11.46 -14.14
C GLN A 10 0.25 -10.71 -13.27
N MET A 11 -1.05 -10.96 -13.46
CA MET A 11 -2.09 -10.36 -12.63
C MET A 11 -2.01 -10.85 -11.19
N GLU A 12 -1.82 -12.16 -10.97
CA GLU A 12 -1.64 -12.73 -9.64
C GLU A 12 -0.40 -12.15 -8.93
N ASP A 13 0.73 -12.07 -9.63
CA ASP A 13 1.97 -11.48 -9.08
C ASP A 13 1.76 -9.99 -8.71
N PHE A 14 1.03 -9.25 -9.55
CA PHE A 14 0.71 -7.86 -9.29
C PHE A 14 -0.19 -7.71 -8.05
N GLU A 15 -1.26 -8.50 -7.95
CA GLU A 15 -2.16 -8.50 -6.80
C GLU A 15 -1.43 -8.87 -5.50
N GLU A 16 -0.53 -9.86 -5.55
CA GLU A 16 0.26 -10.24 -4.39
C GLU A 16 1.21 -9.11 -3.97
N SER A 17 1.89 -8.47 -4.94
CA SER A 17 2.78 -7.34 -4.66
C SER A 17 2.03 -6.16 -4.04
N MET A 18 0.82 -5.86 -4.54
CA MET A 18 -0.04 -4.81 -4.00
C MET A 18 -0.51 -5.15 -2.59
N ARG A 19 -0.87 -6.41 -2.33
CA ARG A 19 -1.26 -6.88 -1.00
C ARG A 19 -0.11 -6.71 0.00
N GLN A 20 1.12 -7.04 -0.41
CA GLN A 20 2.31 -6.85 0.43
C GLN A 20 2.59 -5.36 0.70
N LEU A 21 2.43 -4.49 -0.30
CA LEU A 21 2.57 -3.04 -0.15
C LEU A 21 1.56 -2.48 0.87
N LYS A 22 0.27 -2.77 0.67
CA LYS A 22 -0.81 -2.34 1.59
C LYS A 22 -0.55 -2.81 3.02
N ALA A 23 -0.05 -4.04 3.19
CA ALA A 23 0.31 -4.58 4.50
C ALA A 23 1.51 -3.85 5.14
N LEU A 24 2.52 -3.46 4.36
CA LEU A 24 3.66 -2.68 4.86
C LEU A 24 3.25 -1.28 5.29
N GLU A 25 2.43 -0.61 4.48
CA GLU A 25 1.88 0.71 4.79
C GLU A 25 1.05 0.69 6.08
N ALA A 26 0.17 -0.30 6.24
CA ALA A 26 -0.63 -0.43 7.45
C ALA A 26 0.25 -0.75 8.66
N ALA A 27 1.28 -1.57 8.49
CA ALA A 27 2.21 -1.89 9.55
C ALA A 27 3.03 -0.67 10.02
N ALA A 28 3.34 0.27 9.12
CA ALA A 28 3.97 1.54 9.48
C ALA A 28 3.05 2.40 10.34
N LEU A 29 1.76 2.51 10.00
CA LEU A 29 0.76 3.19 10.83
C LEU A 29 0.64 2.54 12.23
N VAL A 30 0.65 1.21 12.30
CA VAL A 30 0.64 0.50 13.60
C VAL A 30 1.88 0.84 14.43
N GLN A 31 3.05 0.91 13.80
CA GLN A 31 4.27 1.31 14.49
C GLN A 31 4.21 2.76 14.98
N GLN A 32 3.56 3.66 14.23
CA GLN A 32 3.32 5.05 14.61
C GLN A 32 2.29 5.20 15.75
N GLY A 33 1.64 4.11 16.17
CA GLY A 33 0.74 4.07 17.33
C GLY A 33 -0.73 3.89 17.00
N HIS A 34 -1.09 3.71 15.71
CA HIS A 34 -2.46 3.36 15.33
C HIS A 34 -2.79 1.92 15.73
N ASP A 35 -4.06 1.65 16.01
CA ASP A 35 -4.51 0.27 16.17
C ASP A 35 -4.53 -0.46 14.82
N ARG A 36 -4.39 -1.79 14.87
CA ARG A 36 -4.28 -2.63 13.66
C ARG A 36 -5.49 -2.53 12.74
N ALA A 37 -6.69 -2.42 13.30
CA ALA A 37 -7.93 -2.38 12.51
C ALA A 37 -8.07 -1.03 11.79
N SER A 38 -7.81 0.07 12.49
CA SER A 38 -7.81 1.42 11.92
C SER A 38 -6.71 1.57 10.87
N ALA A 39 -5.50 1.07 11.14
CA ALA A 39 -4.40 1.12 10.16
C ALA A 39 -4.76 0.40 8.85
N VAL A 40 -5.37 -0.79 8.94
CA VAL A 40 -5.88 -1.51 7.77
C VAL A 40 -6.97 -0.70 7.06
N SER A 41 -7.94 -0.16 7.80
CA SER A 41 -9.04 0.63 7.23
C SER A 41 -8.54 1.91 6.53
N ILE A 42 -7.56 2.59 7.10
CA ILE A 42 -6.94 3.80 6.54
C ILE A 42 -6.27 3.45 5.22
N VAL A 43 -5.44 2.40 5.19
CA VAL A 43 -4.77 1.99 3.95
C VAL A 43 -5.75 1.52 2.89
N LYS A 44 -6.81 0.79 3.26
CA LYS A 44 -7.88 0.49 2.30
C LYS A 44 -8.50 1.76 1.74
N GLY A 45 -8.90 2.70 2.60
CA GLY A 45 -9.46 3.98 2.17
C GLY A 45 -8.53 4.80 1.28
N ILE A 46 -7.22 4.81 1.56
CA ILE A 46 -6.21 5.43 0.71
C ILE A 46 -6.23 4.81 -0.68
N HIS A 47 -6.11 3.48 -0.78
CA HIS A 47 -6.01 2.82 -2.08
C HIS A 47 -7.33 2.86 -2.86
N ASP A 48 -8.47 2.65 -2.20
CA ASP A 48 -9.79 2.76 -2.82
C ASP A 48 -10.01 4.20 -3.34
N GLY A 49 -9.64 5.21 -2.54
CA GLY A 49 -9.74 6.61 -2.96
C GLY A 49 -8.78 7.01 -4.07
N ARG A 50 -7.64 6.32 -4.22
CA ARG A 50 -6.73 6.49 -5.37
C ARG A 50 -7.26 5.85 -6.65
N GLU A 51 -7.91 4.70 -6.55
CA GLU A 51 -8.59 4.07 -7.68
C GLU A 51 -9.75 4.94 -8.19
N ASP A 52 -10.44 5.62 -7.28
CA ASP A 52 -11.53 6.56 -7.60
C ASP A 52 -11.05 7.99 -7.94
N ALA A 53 -9.77 8.31 -7.70
CA ALA A 53 -9.23 9.65 -7.88
C ALA A 53 -9.29 10.08 -9.35
N SER A 54 -9.75 11.30 -9.57
CA SER A 54 -9.71 11.92 -10.90
C SER A 54 -8.25 12.11 -11.34
N PRO A 55 -7.93 12.03 -12.65
CA PRO A 55 -6.61 12.39 -13.16
C PRO A 55 -6.12 13.80 -12.80
N HIS A 56 -7.04 14.68 -12.36
CA HIS A 56 -6.73 16.05 -11.92
C HIS A 56 -6.32 16.12 -10.43
N GLU A 57 -6.52 15.04 -9.69
CA GLU A 57 -6.21 14.94 -8.26
C GLU A 57 -4.84 14.29 -8.00
N VAL A 58 -4.18 13.85 -9.08
CA VAL A 58 -2.85 13.25 -9.09
C VAL A 58 -1.88 14.21 -9.76
N ILE A 59 -0.84 14.59 -9.04
CA ILE A 59 0.30 15.35 -9.54
C ILE A 59 1.48 14.39 -9.56
N TYR A 60 2.33 14.50 -10.58
CA TYR A 60 3.59 13.75 -10.60
C TYR A 60 4.72 14.70 -10.22
N ASP A 61 5.54 14.31 -9.27
CA ASP A 61 6.75 15.06 -8.92
C ASP A 61 7.81 14.98 -10.04
N GLU A 62 8.94 15.67 -9.84
CA GLU A 62 10.03 15.71 -10.82
C GLU A 62 10.67 14.34 -11.08
N ASP A 63 10.51 13.40 -10.15
CA ASP A 63 10.99 12.01 -10.23
C ASP A 63 9.92 11.04 -10.78
N GLY A 64 8.71 11.54 -11.04
CA GLY A 64 7.58 10.79 -11.61
C GLY A 64 6.76 10.01 -10.57
N PHE A 65 6.89 10.30 -9.28
CA PHE A 65 6.04 9.73 -8.24
C PHE A 65 4.70 10.46 -8.14
N ALA A 66 3.63 9.68 -7.94
CA ALA A 66 2.28 10.20 -7.81
C ALA A 66 2.07 10.83 -6.41
N GLU A 67 1.92 12.15 -6.38
CA GLU A 67 1.43 12.92 -5.25
C GLU A 67 -0.06 13.21 -5.40
N TYR A 68 -0.85 12.84 -4.40
CA TYR A 68 -2.27 13.12 -4.38
C TYR A 68 -2.52 14.46 -3.68
N LEU A 69 -3.39 15.29 -4.25
CA LEU A 69 -3.74 16.60 -3.69
C LEU A 69 -4.35 16.51 -2.29
N THR A 70 -5.07 15.43 -2.01
CA THR A 70 -5.60 15.10 -0.69
C THR A 70 -4.56 14.32 0.11
N GLY A 71 -4.07 14.91 1.21
CA GLY A 71 -3.15 14.26 2.14
C GLY A 71 -3.68 12.95 2.72
N GLU A 72 -5.00 12.76 2.75
CA GLU A 72 -5.64 11.51 3.16
C GLU A 72 -5.43 10.34 2.17
N LEU A 73 -5.01 10.63 0.93
CA LEU A 73 -4.65 9.63 -0.08
C LEU A 73 -3.13 9.45 -0.20
N GLN A 74 -2.33 10.11 0.64
CA GLN A 74 -0.88 9.88 0.65
C GLN A 74 -0.54 8.56 1.33
N SER A 75 0.52 7.92 0.84
CA SER A 75 1.00 6.67 1.42
C SER A 75 1.67 7.01 2.75
N PRO A 76 1.45 6.20 3.80
CA PRO A 76 2.15 6.40 5.05
C PRO A 76 3.65 6.21 4.83
N GLU A 77 4.46 7.08 5.42
CA GLU A 77 5.90 7.01 5.35
C GLU A 77 6.42 5.72 6.01
N LEU A 78 7.24 4.99 5.26
CA LEU A 78 7.95 3.82 5.78
C LEU A 78 9.21 4.29 6.52
N PRO A 79 9.51 3.69 7.68
CA PRO A 79 10.71 4.05 8.42
C PRO A 79 11.98 3.65 7.65
N GLU A 80 12.94 4.57 7.57
CA GLU A 80 14.25 4.31 6.94
C GLU A 80 15.18 3.48 7.84
N ASP A 81 14.95 3.51 9.16
CA ASP A 81 15.74 2.79 10.14
C ASP A 81 15.57 1.27 10.00
N ARG A 82 16.67 0.53 9.84
CA ARG A 82 16.66 -0.94 9.69
C ARG A 82 15.90 -1.67 10.79
N LYS A 83 15.99 -1.19 12.04
CA LYS A 83 15.30 -1.80 13.19
C LYS A 83 13.79 -1.58 13.11
N SER A 84 13.38 -0.37 12.78
CA SER A 84 11.98 -0.01 12.64
C SER A 84 11.36 -0.71 11.43
N LEU A 85 12.09 -0.78 10.32
CA LEU A 85 11.70 -1.50 9.11
C LEU A 85 11.54 -3.01 9.35
N ALA A 86 12.39 -3.63 10.18
CA ALA A 86 12.22 -5.03 10.58
C ALA A 86 10.94 -5.26 11.40
N GLN A 87 10.58 -4.32 12.28
CA GLN A 87 9.33 -4.37 13.04
C GLN A 87 8.11 -4.20 12.14
N VAL A 88 8.14 -3.23 11.22
CA VAL A 88 7.09 -3.03 10.21
C VAL A 88 6.90 -4.29 9.38
N LYS A 89 7.99 -4.91 8.89
CA LYS A 89 7.90 -6.18 8.14
C LYS A 89 7.30 -7.32 8.96
N ALA A 90 7.59 -7.39 10.26
CA ALA A 90 7.01 -8.41 11.14
C ALA A 90 5.49 -8.19 11.31
N ILE A 91 5.07 -6.96 11.58
CA ILE A 91 3.66 -6.59 11.71
C ILE A 91 2.93 -6.80 10.38
N ALA A 92 3.54 -6.43 9.25
CA ALA A 92 2.99 -6.59 7.91
C ALA A 92 2.63 -8.06 7.63
N LYS A 93 3.50 -9.01 8.01
CA LYS A 93 3.23 -10.45 7.88
C LYS A 93 2.04 -10.91 8.71
N GLU A 94 1.77 -10.28 9.85
CA GLU A 94 0.60 -10.61 10.67
C GLU A 94 -0.70 -10.07 10.06
N ILE A 95 -0.65 -8.88 9.46
CA ILE A 95 -1.85 -8.18 8.98
C ILE A 95 -2.13 -8.35 7.48
N ILE A 96 -1.23 -8.97 6.72
CA ILE A 96 -1.38 -9.18 5.27
C ILE A 96 -2.68 -9.92 4.93
N HIS A 97 -3.14 -10.81 5.80
CA HIS A 97 -4.40 -11.56 5.66
C HIS A 97 -5.66 -10.68 5.75
N HIS A 98 -5.54 -9.41 6.14
CA HIS A 98 -6.67 -8.47 6.12
C HIS A 98 -6.84 -7.76 4.78
N PHE A 99 -5.86 -7.87 3.88
CA PHE A 99 -5.90 -7.38 2.53
C PHE A 99 -6.15 -8.57 1.62
N HIS A 100 -7.35 -8.68 1.07
CA HIS A 100 -7.73 -9.71 0.12
C HIS A 100 -8.03 -9.05 -1.21
#